data_AF-A0A1W1CZB5-F1
#
_entry.id   AF-A0A1W1CZB5-F1
#
_cell.length_a   1.000
_cell.length_b   1.000
_cell.length_c   1.000
_cell.angle_alpha   90.00
_cell.angle_beta   90.00
_cell.angle_gamma   90.00
#
_symmetry.space_group_name_H-M   'P 1'
#
loop_
_entity.id
_entity.type
_entity.pdbx_description
1 polymer ?
#
loop_
_entity_poly.entity_id
_entity_poly.type
_entity_poly.pdbx_seq_one_letter_code
_entity_poly.pdbx_strand_id
1 'polypeptide(L)' 'MEDVNLIFESVKFMVLGMTVVFSFLLILIVVVELQAKLIAKFFPEEAPKVPVTPNTTDDAHHVAAIIAAVTEFRKKS' A
#
# COMPACT_ATOMS: atom_id res chain seq x y z
N MET A 1 -5.27 17.44 -56.64
CA MET A 1 -5.22 18.07 -55.30
C MET A 1 -6.16 17.37 -54.33
N GLU A 2 -7.14 16.61 -54.84
CA GLU A 2 -8.09 15.78 -54.09
C GLU A 2 -7.45 14.64 -53.27
N ASP A 3 -6.43 13.93 -53.78
CA ASP A 3 -5.84 12.77 -53.08
C ASP A 3 -5.20 13.15 -51.74
N VAL A 4 -4.60 14.34 -51.68
CA VAL A 4 -3.94 14.86 -50.48
C VAL A 4 -4.96 15.12 -49.36
N ASN A 5 -6.20 15.48 -49.72
CA ASN A 5 -7.27 15.70 -48.76
C ASN A 5 -7.77 14.39 -48.14
N LEU A 6 -7.89 13.32 -48.94
CA LEU A 6 -8.31 11.99 -48.46
C LEU A 6 -7.28 11.36 -47.51
N ILE A 7 -5.99 11.50 -47.81
CA ILE A 7 -4.92 11.03 -46.91
C ILE A 7 -4.93 11.83 -45.60
N PHE A 8 -5.14 13.14 -45.67
CA PHE A 8 -5.23 13.96 -44.46
C PHE A 8 -6.45 13.62 -43.60
N GLU A 9 -7.58 13.31 -44.23
CA GLU A 9 -8.80 12.90 -43.55
C GLU A 9 -8.64 11.55 -42.84
N SER A 10 -8.03 10.57 -43.50
CA SER A 10 -7.73 9.25 -42.90
C SER A 10 -6.74 9.34 -41.73
N VAL A 11 -5.72 10.19 -41.81
CA VAL A 11 -4.79 10.44 -40.70
C VAL A 11 -5.51 11.09 -39.51
N LYS A 12 -6.44 12.03 -39.74
CA LYS A 12 -7.26 12.60 -38.67
C LYS A 12 -8.07 11.53 -37.94
N PHE A 13 -8.69 10.61 -38.66
CA PHE A 13 -9.43 9.51 -38.05
C PHE A 13 -8.54 8.54 -37.29
N MET A 14 -7.32 8.25 -37.77
CA MET A 14 -6.33 7.45 -37.05
C MET A 14 -5.95 8.10 -35.71
N VAL A 15 -5.62 9.38 -35.72
CA VAL A 15 -5.26 10.12 -34.49
C VAL A 15 -6.44 10.22 -33.54
N LEU A 16 -7.65 10.46 -34.06
CA LEU A 16 -8.89 10.45 -33.26
C LEU A 16 -9.10 9.12 -32.55
N GLY A 17 -9.03 8.01 -33.30
CA GLY A 17 -9.21 6.67 -32.75
C GLY A 17 -8.17 6.35 -31.68
N MET A 18 -6.90 6.67 -31.94
CA MET A 18 -5.81 6.46 -31.00
C MET A 18 -6.01 7.30 -29.72
N THR A 19 -6.41 8.56 -29.87
CA THR A 19 -6.64 9.46 -28.74
C THR A 19 -7.78 8.97 -27.86
N VAL A 20 -8.90 8.55 -28.44
CA VAL A 20 -10.06 8.05 -27.69
C VAL A 20 -9.70 6.80 -26.88
N VAL A 21 -8.98 5.84 -27.48
CA VAL A 21 -8.53 4.64 -26.78
C VAL A 21 -7.56 5.01 -25.66
N PHE A 22 -6.61 5.92 -25.91
CA PHE A 22 -5.66 6.37 -24.90
C PHE A 22 -6.36 7.06 -23.72
N SER A 23 -7.32 7.97 -23.98
CA SER A 23 -8.12 8.61 -22.95
C SER A 23 -8.93 7.59 -22.14
N PHE A 24 -9.48 6.56 -22.79
CA PHE A 24 -10.20 5.50 -22.10
C PHE A 24 -9.29 4.72 -21.13
N LEU A 25 -8.06 4.37 -21.57
CA LEU A 25 -7.08 3.72 -20.70
C LEU A 25 -6.66 4.60 -19.53
N LEU A 26 -6.45 5.91 -19.75
CA LEU A 26 -6.17 6.85 -18.66
C LEU A 26 -7.31 6.88 -17.63
N ILE A 27 -8.56 6.91 -18.08
CA ILE A 27 -9.73 6.86 -17.18
C ILE A 27 -9.71 5.56 -16.37
N LEU A 28 -9.43 4.41 -17.00
CA LEU A 28 -9.32 3.14 -16.28
C LEU A 28 -8.25 3.16 -15.19
N ILE A 29 -7.08 3.73 -15.47
CA ILE A 29 -6.01 3.88 -14.47
C ILE A 29 -6.51 4.70 -13.28
N VAL A 30 -7.17 5.84 -13.53
CA VAL A 30 -7.72 6.70 -12.47
C VAL A 30 -8.79 5.98 -11.65
N VAL A 31 -9.66 5.20 -12.29
CA VAL A 31 -10.69 4.42 -11.60
C VAL A 31 -10.07 3.34 -10.71
N VAL A 32 -9.07 2.62 -11.20
CA VAL A 32 -8.36 1.60 -10.41
C VAL A 32 -7.62 2.24 -9.24
N GLU A 33 -6.98 3.40 -9.43
CA GLU A 33 -6.33 4.13 -8.34
C GLU A 33 -7.34 4.61 -7.28
N LEU A 34 -8.50 5.09 -7.72
CA LEU A 34 -9.59 5.49 -6.83
C LEU A 34 -10.10 4.29 -6.02
N GLN A 35 -10.28 3.14 -6.67
CA GLN A 35 -10.64 1.89 -5.99
C GLN A 35 -9.58 1.49 -4.97
N ALA A 36 -8.28 1.54 -5.33
CA ALA A 36 -7.19 1.21 -4.42
C ALA A 36 -7.18 2.14 -3.18
N LYS A 37 -7.39 3.45 -3.37
CA LYS A 37 -7.53 4.42 -2.27
C LYS A 37 -8.74 4.16 -1.40
N LEU A 38 -9.87 3.79 -2.01
CA LEU A 38 -11.09 3.46 -1.30
C LEU A 38 -10.90 2.20 -0.44
N ILE A 39 -10.32 1.15 -1.02
CA ILE A 39 -9.99 -0.10 -0.32
C ILE A 39 -9.02 0.18 0.83
N ALA A 40 -7.92 0.89 0.60
CA ALA A 40 -6.95 1.21 1.65
C ALA A 40 -7.56 2.01 2.82
N LYS A 41 -8.57 2.84 2.55
CA LYS A 41 -9.25 3.64 3.57
C LYS A 41 -10.31 2.86 4.37
N PHE A 42 -11.10 2.02 3.70
CA PHE A 42 -12.22 1.30 4.32
C PHE A 42 -11.84 -0.11 4.80
N PHE A 43 -10.83 -0.72 4.19
CA PHE A 43 -10.24 -2.02 4.54
C PHE A 43 -8.71 -1.87 4.60
N PRO A 44 -8.18 -1.11 5.57
CA PRO A 44 -6.74 -1.06 5.78
C PRO A 44 -6.27 -2.50 6.05
N GLU A 45 -5.47 -3.06 5.15
CA GLU A 45 -4.74 -4.28 5.47
C GLU A 45 -3.86 -3.96 6.68
N GLU A 46 -4.07 -4.68 7.79
CA GLU A 46 -3.11 -4.65 8.88
C GLU A 46 -1.78 -5.12 8.27
N ALA A 47 -0.85 -4.17 8.09
CA ALA A 47 0.51 -4.50 7.70
C ALA A 47 0.97 -5.66 8.57
N PRO A 48 1.58 -6.73 8.00
CA PRO A 48 2.10 -7.82 8.80
C PRO A 48 2.92 -7.20 9.92
N LYS A 49 2.45 -7.36 11.16
CA LYS A 49 3.16 -6.91 12.34
C LYS A 49 4.48 -7.67 12.28
N VAL A 50 5.52 -7.02 11.77
CA VAL A 50 6.89 -7.53 11.86
C VAL A 50 7.03 -7.90 13.32
N PRO A 51 7.36 -9.16 13.66
CA PRO A 51 7.53 -9.54 15.05
C PRO A 51 8.56 -8.59 15.61
N VAL A 52 8.11 -7.67 16.46
CA VAL A 52 9.00 -6.81 17.22
C VAL A 52 9.82 -7.80 18.01
N THR A 53 11.09 -7.93 17.67
CA THR A 53 11.99 -8.82 18.40
C THR A 53 11.87 -8.39 19.85
N PRO A 54 11.51 -9.28 20.79
CA PRO A 54 11.32 -8.87 22.18
C PRO A 54 12.60 -8.18 22.62
N ASN A 55 12.46 -6.92 23.05
CA ASN A 55 13.56 -6.14 23.61
C ASN A 55 14.05 -6.94 24.81
N THR A 56 15.16 -7.66 24.65
CA THR A 56 15.70 -8.60 25.64
C THR A 56 15.99 -7.91 26.98
N THR A 57 16.12 -6.59 26.97
CA THR A 57 16.22 -5.72 28.15
C THR A 57 14.97 -5.76 29.03
N ASP A 58 13.76 -5.74 28.47
CA ASP A 58 12.52 -5.71 29.26
C ASP A 58 12.27 -7.06 29.95
N ASP A 59 12.54 -8.15 29.23
CA ASP A 59 12.48 -9.51 29.79
C ASP A 59 13.50 -9.69 30.93
N ALA A 60 14.73 -9.19 30.76
CA ALA A 60 15.75 -9.24 31.80
C ALA A 60 15.32 -8.44 33.06
N HIS A 61 14.68 -7.29 32.89
CA HIS A 61 14.16 -6.50 34.01
C HIS A 61 13.00 -7.19 34.72
N HIS A 62 12.08 -7.82 33.99
CA HIS A 62 10.99 -8.60 34.58
C HIS A 62 11.51 -9.81 35.36
N VAL A 63 12.44 -10.56 34.78
CA VAL A 63 13.07 -11.70 35.47
C VAL A 63 13.81 -11.25 36.72
N ALA A 64 14.57 -10.15 36.66
CA ALA A 64 15.27 -9.59 37.82
C ALA A 64 14.29 -9.15 38.92
N ALA A 65 13.17 -8.52 38.56
CA ALA A 65 12.14 -8.11 39.52
C ALA A 65 11.48 -9.31 40.23
N ILE A 66 11.18 -10.38 39.49
CA ILE A 66 10.62 -11.62 40.05
C ILE A 66 11.63 -12.26 41.02
N ILE A 67 12.90 -12.37 40.62
CA ILE A 67 13.96 -12.93 41.47
C ILE A 67 14.12 -12.09 42.75
N ALA A 68 14.13 -10.76 42.64
CA ALA A 68 14.22 -9.88 43.80
C ALA A 68 13.05 -10.09 44.78
N ALA A 69 11.82 -10.18 44.28
CA ALA A 69 10.63 -10.42 45.09
C ALA A 69 10.69 -11.77 45.83
N VAL A 70 11.10 -12.85 45.15
CA VAL A 70 11.24 -14.19 45.75
C VAL A 70 12.35 -14.21 46.80
N THR A 71 13.47 -13.54 46.53
CA THR A 71 14.63 -13.50 47.44
C THR A 71 14.30 -12.73 48.72
N GLU A 72 13.58 -11.61 48.60
CA GLU A 72 13.11 -10.82 49.75
C GLU A 72 12.08 -11.60 50.58
N PHE A 73 11.12 -12.29 49.94
CA PHE A 73 10.14 -13.13 50.64
C PHE A 73 10.82 -14.25 51.45
N ARG A 74 11.85 -14.89 50.88
CA ARG A 74 12.61 -15.96 51.54
C ARG A 74 13.51 -15.45 52.67
N LYS A 75 13.98 -14.20 52.60
CA LYS A 75 14.76 -13.56 53.67
C LYS A 75 13.86 -13.07 54.83
N LYS A 76 12.59 -12.77 54.53
CA LYS A 76 11.59 -12.30 55.49
C LYS A 76 10.77 -13.43 56.14
N SER A 77 10.90 -14.66 55.63
CA SER A 77 10.41 -15.91 56.23
C SER A 77 11.53 -16.60 57.02
#